data_AF-A0A397NEN0-F1
#
_entry.id   AF-A0A397NEN0-F1
#
_cell.length_a   1.000
_cell.length_b   1.000
_cell.length_c   1.000
_cell.angle_alpha   90.00
_cell.angle_beta   90.00
_cell.angle_gamma   90.00
#
_symmetry.space_group_name_H-M   'P 1'
#
loop_
_entity.id
_entity.type
_entity.pdbx_description
1 polymer ?
#
loop_
_entity_poly.entity_id
_entity_poly.type
_entity_poly.pdbx_seq_one_letter_code
_entity_poly.pdbx_strand_id
1 'polypeptide(L)'
;MMSILGVLALGVMVLCICLPFAATAIQLFRLVWFLTGEKKERGKRPRFTGLVLAMLFSSLAATEILDVEPFLSLRYLNPVPPEHRDAFVIGMLVLALVAWISGGLLWKIARRQPGA
;
A
#
# COMPACT_ATOMS: atom_id res chain seq x y z
N MET A 1 -19.50 -24.67 -5.67
CA MET A 1 -19.22 -23.86 -6.88
C MET A 1 -19.00 -22.43 -6.43
N MET A 2 -17.81 -21.85 -6.63
CA MET A 2 -17.57 -20.43 -6.32
C MET A 2 -18.46 -19.59 -7.24
N SER A 3 -19.24 -18.67 -6.66
CA SER A 3 -20.04 -17.75 -7.47
C SER A 3 -19.11 -16.78 -8.20
N ILE A 4 -19.56 -16.27 -9.34
CA ILE A 4 -18.81 -15.26 -10.13
C ILE A 4 -18.45 -14.05 -9.25
N LEU A 5 -19.36 -13.65 -8.34
CA LEU A 5 -19.12 -12.57 -7.38
C LEU A 5 -17.98 -12.89 -6.41
N GLY A 6 -17.87 -14.15 -5.95
CA GLY A 6 -16.78 -14.57 -5.07
C GLY A 6 -15.42 -14.53 -5.74
N VAL A 7 -15.34 -14.96 -7.01
CA VAL A 7 -14.10 -14.87 -7.81
C VAL A 7 -13.71 -13.41 -8.05
N LEU A 8 -14.69 -12.55 -8.36
CA LEU A 8 -14.47 -11.12 -8.58
C LEU A 8 -13.98 -10.44 -7.29
N ALA A 9 -14.62 -10.70 -6.15
CA ALA A 9 -14.24 -10.13 -4.86
C ALA A 9 -12.81 -10.52 -4.45
N LEU A 10 -12.45 -11.79 -4.65
CA LEU A 10 -11.10 -12.29 -4.39
C LEU A 10 -10.08 -11.61 -5.33
N GLY A 11 -10.39 -11.51 -6.62
CA GLY A 11 -9.54 -10.81 -7.59
C GLY A 11 -9.32 -9.34 -7.24
N VAL A 12 -10.37 -8.63 -6.81
CA VAL A 12 -10.28 -7.24 -6.36
C VAL A 12 -9.41 -7.12 -5.10
N MET A 13 -9.61 -7.99 -4.10
CA MET A 13 -8.78 -7.99 -2.90
C MET A 13 -7.30 -8.19 -3.22
N VAL A 14 -6.99 -9.17 -4.08
CA VAL A 14 -5.61 -9.41 -4.54
C VAL A 14 -5.04 -8.18 -5.24
N LEU A 15 -5.82 -7.54 -6.12
CA LEU A 15 -5.39 -6.29 -6.77
C LEU A 15 -5.09 -5.18 -5.75
N CYS A 16 -5.96 -4.99 -4.76
CA CYS A 16 -5.80 -3.97 -3.73
C CYS A 16 -4.56 -4.20 -2.85
N ILE A 17 -4.11 -5.45 -2.72
CA ILE A 17 -2.86 -5.77 -2.03
C ILE A 17 -1.67 -5.56 -2.97
N CYS A 18 -1.71 -6.11 -4.19
CA CYS A 18 -0.58 -6.10 -5.11
C CYS A 18 -0.22 -4.69 -5.64
N LEU A 19 -1.23 -3.83 -5.89
CA LEU A 19 -1.01 -2.50 -6.46
C LEU A 19 -0.13 -1.59 -5.58
N PRO A 20 -0.39 -1.46 -4.26
CA PRO A 20 0.48 -0.72 -3.35
C PRO A 20 1.91 -1.23 -3.30
N PHE A 21 2.11 -2.55 -3.33
CA PHE A 21 3.44 -3.15 -3.36
C PHE A 21 4.18 -2.81 -4.66
N ALA A 22 3.57 -3.04 -5.82
CA ALA A 22 4.17 -2.75 -7.12
C ALA A 22 4.54 -1.27 -7.25
N ALA A 23 3.65 -0.38 -6.84
CA ALA A 23 3.91 1.05 -6.95
C ALA A 23 4.96 1.54 -5.95
N THR A 24 5.03 0.96 -4.75
CA THR A 24 6.09 1.26 -3.79
C THR A 24 7.44 0.76 -4.30
N ALA A 25 7.49 -0.41 -4.93
CA ALA A 25 8.69 -0.94 -5.58
C ALA A 25 9.18 -0.02 -6.73
N ILE A 26 8.28 0.47 -7.58
CA ILE A 26 8.60 1.44 -8.64
C ILE A 26 9.17 2.73 -8.04
N GLN A 27 8.62 3.21 -6.92
CA GLN A 27 9.14 4.40 -6.26
C GLN A 27 10.51 4.18 -5.61
N LEU A 28 10.72 3.02 -4.98
CA LEU A 28 12.02 2.60 -4.46
C LEU A 28 13.07 2.57 -5.56
N PHE A 29 12.75 1.97 -6.70
CA PHE A 29 13.64 1.97 -7.86
C PHE A 29 13.97 3.39 -8.32
N ARG A 30 12.96 4.26 -8.38
CA ARG A 30 13.16 5.68 -8.73
C ARG A 30 14.01 6.45 -7.71
N LEU A 31 13.95 6.07 -6.44
CA LEU A 31 14.81 6.65 -5.40
C LEU A 31 16.25 6.16 -5.53
N VAL A 32 16.46 4.87 -5.75
CA VAL A 32 17.80 4.31 -6.00
C VAL A 32 18.41 4.99 -7.23
N TRP A 33 17.64 5.15 -8.31
CA TRP A 33 18.07 5.91 -9.49
C TRP A 33 18.41 7.37 -9.16
N PHE A 34 17.61 8.03 -8.32
CA PHE A 34 17.88 9.41 -7.90
C PHE A 34 19.14 9.55 -7.04
N LEU A 35 19.43 8.55 -6.19
CA LEU A 35 20.61 8.53 -5.32
C LEU A 35 21.89 8.23 -6.11
N THR A 36 21.84 7.23 -7.00
CA THR A 36 22.99 6.74 -7.78
C THR A 36 23.23 7.53 -9.07
N GLY A 37 22.20 8.14 -9.64
CA GLY A 37 22.29 8.88 -10.92
C GLY A 37 22.91 10.26 -10.82
N GLU A 38 23.52 10.71 -11.92
CA GLU A 38 24.17 12.02 -12.05
C GLU A 38 23.20 13.18 -11.76
N LYS A 39 23.71 14.24 -11.10
CA LYS A 39 22.90 15.37 -10.61
C LYS A 39 22.09 16.09 -11.71
N LYS A 40 22.49 15.99 -12.99
CA LYS A 40 21.82 16.61 -14.14
C LYS A 40 20.55 15.88 -14.60
N GLU A 41 20.41 14.59 -14.33
CA GLU A 41 19.23 13.80 -14.69
C GLU A 41 18.31 13.51 -13.51
N ARG A 42 18.59 14.12 -12.35
CA ARG A 42 17.76 14.02 -11.15
C ARG A 42 16.40 14.68 -11.40
N GLY A 43 15.46 13.86 -11.89
CA GLY A 43 14.06 14.23 -12.02
C GLY A 43 13.39 14.52 -10.67
N LYS A 44 12.07 14.58 -10.68
CA LYS A 44 11.25 14.97 -9.52
C LYS A 44 11.42 14.02 -8.33
N ARG A 45 11.64 14.58 -7.13
CA ARG A 45 11.76 13.83 -5.86
C ARG A 45 10.69 12.71 -5.74
N PRO A 46 11.09 11.47 -5.40
CA PRO A 46 10.17 10.34 -5.22
C PRO A 46 9.23 10.57 -4.03
N ARG A 47 7.98 10.09 -4.13
CA ARG A 47 6.86 10.46 -3.24
C ARG A 47 6.43 9.27 -2.36
N PHE A 48 7.14 9.05 -1.27
CA PHE A 48 6.96 7.81 -0.50
C PHE A 48 5.80 7.81 0.49
N THR A 49 5.41 8.96 1.04
CA THR A 49 4.67 8.99 2.30
C THR A 49 3.32 8.28 2.26
N GLY A 50 2.51 8.51 1.21
CA GLY A 50 1.22 7.80 1.08
C GLY A 50 1.33 6.38 0.55
N LEU A 51 2.38 6.10 -0.23
CA LEU A 51 2.57 4.79 -0.87
C LEU A 51 3.10 3.74 0.11
N VAL A 52 4.07 4.13 0.94
CA VAL A 52 4.57 3.27 2.02
C VAL A 52 3.46 2.97 3.02
N LEU A 53 2.64 3.97 3.36
CA LEU A 53 1.53 3.78 4.30
C LEU A 53 0.43 2.89 3.69
N ALA A 54 0.13 3.05 2.39
CA ALA A 54 -0.76 2.15 1.67
C ALA A 54 -0.22 0.72 1.62
N MET A 55 1.08 0.54 1.37
CA MET A 55 1.74 -0.76 1.39
C MET A 55 1.67 -1.41 2.78
N LEU A 56 1.89 -0.65 3.85
CA LEU A 56 1.79 -1.15 5.23
C LEU A 56 0.38 -1.66 5.55
N PHE A 57 -0.66 -0.88 5.22
CA PHE A 57 -2.03 -1.31 5.44
C PHE A 57 -2.43 -2.50 4.56
N SER A 58 -1.99 -2.54 3.30
CA SER A 58 -2.16 -3.72 2.45
C SER A 58 -1.42 -4.96 2.99
N SER A 59 -0.26 -4.77 3.61
CA SER A 59 0.50 -5.83 4.27
C SER A 59 -0.24 -6.37 5.49
N LEU A 60 -0.88 -5.50 6.29
CA LEU A 60 -1.72 -5.89 7.41
C LEU A 60 -3.00 -6.61 6.94
N ALA A 61 -3.63 -6.17 5.85
CA ALA A 61 -4.75 -6.91 5.26
C ALA A 61 -4.30 -8.30 4.79
N ALA A 62 -3.10 -8.41 4.24
CA ALA A 62 -2.54 -9.65 3.75
C ALA A 62 -2.24 -10.68 4.85
N THR A 63 -2.02 -10.29 6.12
CA THR A 63 -1.76 -11.25 7.21
C THR A 63 -2.94 -12.16 7.52
N GLU A 64 -4.16 -11.73 7.22
CA GLU A 64 -5.36 -12.55 7.40
C GLU A 64 -5.73 -13.38 6.15
N ILE A 65 -5.10 -13.10 5.00
CA ILE A 65 -5.39 -13.74 3.72
C ILE A 65 -4.30 -14.71 3.30
N LEU A 66 -3.03 -14.37 3.57
CA LEU A 66 -1.87 -15.13 3.11
C LEU A 66 -1.25 -15.92 4.28
N ASP A 67 -1.18 -17.23 4.12
CA ASP A 67 -0.47 -18.11 5.04
C ASP A 67 1.01 -18.31 4.64
N VAL A 68 1.69 -17.22 4.26
CA VAL A 68 3.11 -17.24 3.89
C VAL A 68 3.93 -16.28 4.76
N GLU A 69 5.20 -16.60 4.99
CA GLU A 69 6.12 -15.66 5.64
C GLU A 69 6.39 -14.44 4.73
N PRO A 70 6.56 -13.22 5.28
CA PRO A 70 6.62 -12.86 6.71
C PRO A 70 5.25 -12.60 7.37
N PHE A 71 4.15 -12.73 6.62
CA PHE A 71 2.80 -12.37 7.08
C PHE A 71 2.30 -13.27 8.21
N LEU A 72 2.69 -14.54 8.22
CA LEU A 72 2.38 -15.48 9.31
C LEU A 72 2.92 -15.01 10.67
N SER A 73 4.16 -14.55 10.68
CA SER A 73 4.81 -14.04 11.89
C SER A 73 4.15 -12.75 12.38
N LEU A 74 3.76 -11.87 11.44
CA LEU A 74 3.00 -10.65 11.77
C LEU A 74 1.60 -10.97 12.32
N ARG A 75 0.94 -12.01 11.81
CA ARG A 75 -0.35 -12.50 12.33
C ARG A 75 -0.24 -12.98 13.77
N TYR A 76 0.85 -13.64 14.12
CA TYR A 76 1.11 -14.08 15.49
C TYR A 76 1.35 -12.89 16.45
N LEU A 77 2.02 -11.85 15.97
CA LEU A 77 2.24 -10.60 16.71
C LEU A 77 0.97 -9.77 16.91
N ASN A 78 0.04 -9.82 15.95
CA ASN A 78 -1.23 -9.11 16.00
C ASN A 78 -2.40 -10.07 15.71
N PRO A 79 -2.78 -10.91 16.69
CA PRO A 79 -3.84 -11.89 16.49
C PRO A 79 -5.20 -11.20 16.41
N VAL A 80 -5.85 -11.27 15.25
CA VAL A 80 -7.20 -10.75 15.05
C VAL A 80 -8.24 -11.84 15.38
N PRO A 81 -9.22 -11.56 16.25
CA PRO A 81 -10.31 -12.48 16.53
C PRO A 81 -11.04 -12.91 15.25
N PRO A 82 -11.40 -14.20 15.10
CA PRO A 82 -12.00 -14.72 13.87
C PRO A 82 -13.30 -13.99 13.49
N GLU A 83 -14.07 -13.55 14.50
CA GLU A 83 -15.33 -12.80 14.34
C GLU A 83 -15.14 -11.42 13.69
N HIS A 84 -13.92 -10.89 13.66
CA HIS A 84 -13.62 -9.53 13.20
C HIS A 84 -12.61 -9.49 12.04
N ARG A 85 -12.17 -10.64 11.51
CA ARG A 85 -11.18 -10.70 10.42
C ARG A 85 -11.63 -9.95 9.18
N ASP A 86 -12.87 -10.16 8.75
CA ASP A 86 -13.40 -9.51 7.55
C ASP A 86 -13.46 -7.99 7.71
N ALA A 87 -13.94 -7.51 8.86
CA ALA A 87 -13.98 -6.08 9.19
C ALA A 87 -12.57 -5.47 9.26
N PHE A 88 -11.61 -6.21 9.82
CA PHE A 88 -10.21 -5.79 9.89
C PHE A 88 -9.58 -5.68 8.49
N VAL A 89 -9.72 -6.71 7.64
CA VAL A 89 -9.22 -6.71 6.26
C VAL A 89 -9.81 -5.54 5.47
N ILE A 90 -11.13 -5.37 5.52
CA ILE A 90 -11.81 -4.27 4.83
C ILE A 90 -11.30 -2.92 5.36
N GLY A 91 -11.20 -2.76 6.68
CA GLY A 91 -10.69 -1.54 7.30
C GLY A 91 -9.27 -1.19 6.86
N MET A 92 -8.39 -2.19 6.82
CA MET A 92 -7.01 -2.01 6.36
C MET A 92 -6.95 -1.64 4.87
N LEU A 93 -7.76 -2.25 4.01
CA LEU A 93 -7.81 -1.89 2.58
C LEU A 93 -8.39 -0.47 2.37
N VAL A 94 -9.38 -0.06 3.15
CA VAL A 94 -9.91 1.31 3.12
C VAL A 94 -8.84 2.31 3.57
N LEU A 95 -8.12 2.02 4.66
CA LEU A 95 -7.00 2.85 5.11
C LEU A 95 -5.87 2.91 4.08
N ALA A 96 -5.57 1.80 3.39
CA ALA A 96 -4.61 1.76 2.30
C ALA A 96 -5.01 2.71 1.16
N LEU A 97 -6.29 2.67 0.77
CA LEU A 97 -6.83 3.55 -0.26
C LEU A 97 -6.81 5.02 0.17
N VAL A 98 -7.21 5.31 1.42
CA VAL A 98 -7.18 6.67 1.97
C VAL A 98 -5.75 7.19 2.05
N ALA A 99 -4.79 6.37 2.48
CA ALA A 99 -3.38 6.71 2.53
C ALA A 99 -2.82 7.04 1.14
N TRP A 100 -3.20 6.24 0.14
CA TRP A 100 -2.83 6.45 -1.25
C TRP A 100 -3.35 7.78 -1.78
N ILE A 101 -4.65 8.06 -1.59
CA ILE A 101 -5.30 9.29 -2.05
C ILE A 101 -4.75 10.51 -1.31
N SER A 102 -4.64 10.41 0.02
CA SER A 102 -4.18 11.49 0.90
C SER A 102 -2.72 11.84 0.66
N GLY A 103 -1.86 10.85 0.39
CA GLY A 103 -0.48 11.10 -0.04
C GLY A 103 -0.42 11.86 -1.36
N GLY A 104 -1.34 11.60 -2.28
CA GLY A 104 -1.52 12.38 -3.50
C GLY A 104 -2.01 13.82 -3.25
N LEU A 105 -2.91 13.98 -2.26
CA LEU A 105 -3.54 15.25 -1.91
C LEU A 105 -2.61 16.20 -1.13
N LEU A 106 -1.97 15.71 -0.06
CA LEU A 106 -0.98 16.46 0.73
C LEU A 106 0.12 17.03 -0.17
N TRP A 107 0.52 16.29 -1.20
CA TRP A 107 1.48 16.77 -2.18
C TRP A 107 0.94 17.86 -3.11
N LYS A 108 -0.33 17.80 -3.51
CA LYS A 108 -0.97 18.87 -4.28
C LYS A 108 -1.04 20.15 -3.45
N ILE A 109 -1.33 20.04 -2.16
CA ILE A 109 -1.39 21.16 -1.22
C ILE A 109 0.02 21.74 -0.98
N ALA A 110 1.02 20.90 -0.69
CA ALA A 110 2.42 21.33 -0.50
C ALA A 110 3.00 22.05 -1.73
N ARG A 111 2.61 21.66 -2.94
CA ARG A 111 3.02 22.38 -4.18
C ARG A 111 2.25 23.67 -4.45
N ARG A 112 1.11 23.90 -3.80
CA ARG A 112 0.34 25.14 -3.91
C ARG A 112 0.82 26.23 -2.94
N GLN A 113 1.76 25.93 -2.05
CA GLN A 113 2.48 26.94 -1.27
C GLN A 113 3.91 27.16 -1.83
N PRO A 114 4.10 27.88 -2.95
CA PRO A 114 5.36 28.52 -3.23
C PRO A 114 5.37 29.88 -2.52
N GLY A 115 5.77 29.92 -1.25
CA GLY A 115 5.91 31.20 -0.53
C GLY A 115 5.62 31.11 0.97
N ALA A 116 6.60 30.67 1.73
CA ALA A 116 6.86 31.09 3.09
C ALA A 116 8.38 31.19 3.26
#